data_AF-A0AAE5P7U3-F1
#
_entry.id   AF-A0AAE5P7U3-F1
#
_cell.length_a   1.000
_cell.length_b   1.000
_cell.length_c   1.000
_cell.angle_alpha   90.00
_cell.angle_beta   90.00
_cell.angle_gamma   90.00
#
_symmetry.space_group_name_H-M   'P 1'
#
loop_
_entity.id
_entity.type
_entity.pdbx_description
1 polymer ?
#
loop_
_entity_poly.entity_id
_entity_poly.type
_entity_poly.pdbx_seq_one_letter_code
_entity_poly.pdbx_strand_id
1 'polypeptide(L)'
;MYSQWVYPYMPRYYHPVVPTTNENYLEPYRYNEDLFSYILHEEEEVRSTRDADRVMKILKRQYQSIYRDAQRGGMDSKLTEYLFRSIVRFVDDNYNSYSGSINERVEKAARQLKKRDPWIFELFNLYSVSPASQVRITNTILTVSFENLRRGNEVPNPR
;
A
#
# COMPACT_ATOMS: atom_id res chain seq x y z
N MET A 1 -5.98 32.29 -46.80
CA MET A 1 -6.79 31.07 -46.56
C MET A 1 -6.33 30.47 -45.24
N TYR A 2 -7.13 30.56 -44.18
CA TYR A 2 -6.80 29.98 -42.87
C TYR A 2 -7.59 28.67 -42.69
N SER A 3 -6.89 27.56 -42.42
CA SER A 3 -7.48 26.26 -42.11
C SER A 3 -8.28 26.31 -40.81
N GLN A 4 -9.56 25.98 -40.88
CA GLN A 4 -10.42 25.75 -39.73
C GLN A 4 -10.20 24.31 -39.24
N TRP A 5 -9.54 24.15 -38.09
CA TRP A 5 -9.44 22.85 -37.42
C TRP A 5 -10.79 22.51 -36.81
N VAL A 6 -11.43 21.43 -37.30
CA VAL A 6 -12.68 20.91 -36.76
C VAL A 6 -12.34 20.06 -35.53
N TYR A 7 -12.68 20.53 -34.33
CA TYR A 7 -12.57 19.71 -33.12
C TYR A 7 -13.67 18.64 -33.12
N PRO A 8 -13.35 17.36 -32.86
CA PRO A 8 -14.36 16.32 -32.71
C PRO A 8 -15.20 16.56 -31.44
N TYR A 9 -16.52 16.41 -31.58
CA TYR A 9 -17.50 16.52 -30.49
C TYR A 9 -17.08 15.68 -29.27
N MET A 10 -16.89 16.33 -28.11
CA MET A 10 -16.75 15.62 -26.85
C MET A 10 -18.14 15.13 -26.36
N PRO A 11 -18.29 13.87 -25.94
CA PRO A 11 -19.53 13.39 -25.35
C PRO A 11 -19.79 14.08 -24.01
N ARG A 12 -21.01 14.59 -23.83
CA ARG A 12 -21.47 15.12 -22.53
C ARG A 12 -21.62 13.97 -21.55
N TYR A 13 -20.80 13.96 -20.50
CA TYR A 13 -20.99 13.06 -19.37
C TYR A 13 -22.18 13.58 -18.53
N TYR A 14 -23.27 12.83 -18.51
CA TYR A 14 -24.36 13.02 -17.56
C TYR A 14 -23.96 12.39 -16.23
N HIS A 15 -23.84 13.19 -15.18
CA HIS A 15 -23.85 12.67 -13.81
C HIS A 15 -25.29 12.28 -13.46
N PRO A 16 -25.55 11.02 -13.03
CA PRO A 16 -26.88 10.68 -12.55
C PRO A 16 -27.17 11.50 -11.29
N VAL A 17 -28.28 12.25 -11.31
CA VAL A 17 -28.76 12.96 -10.14
C VAL A 17 -29.26 11.91 -9.15
N VAL A 18 -28.64 11.84 -7.98
CA VAL A 18 -29.08 10.95 -6.90
C VAL A 18 -30.48 11.39 -6.47
N PRO A 19 -31.49 10.50 -6.44
CA PRO A 19 -32.83 10.87 -5.99
C PRO A 19 -32.77 11.30 -4.52
N THR A 20 -33.13 12.55 -4.23
CA THR A 20 -33.16 13.08 -2.85
C THR A 20 -34.43 12.71 -2.09
N THR A 21 -35.35 12.01 -2.74
CA THR A 21 -36.65 11.62 -2.18
C THR A 21 -37.04 10.24 -2.69
N ASN A 22 -37.33 9.32 -1.78
CA ASN A 22 -37.96 8.04 -2.09
C ASN A 22 -39.46 8.28 -2.22
N GLU A 23 -40.05 7.99 -3.39
CA GLU A 23 -41.47 8.28 -3.67
C GLU A 23 -42.46 7.51 -2.78
N ASN A 24 -42.00 6.51 -2.02
CA ASN A 24 -42.88 5.64 -1.21
C ASN A 24 -42.93 5.95 0.29
N TYR A 25 -42.17 6.93 0.82
CA TYR A 25 -42.24 7.31 2.23
C TYR A 25 -42.05 8.83 2.43
N LEU A 26 -43.05 9.49 3.01
CA LEU A 26 -43.03 10.89 3.44
C LEU A 26 -42.17 11.10 4.71
N GLU A 27 -40.96 10.54 4.72
CA GLU A 27 -39.99 10.78 5.79
C GLU A 27 -38.75 11.44 5.18
N PRO A 28 -38.34 12.63 5.64
CA PRO A 28 -37.07 13.22 5.21
C PRO A 28 -35.94 12.25 5.58
N TYR A 29 -34.96 12.08 4.70
CA TYR A 29 -33.74 11.30 4.97
C TYR A 29 -33.14 11.78 6.30
N ARG A 30 -33.41 11.07 7.39
CA ARG A 30 -32.79 11.34 8.68
C ARG A 30 -31.38 10.81 8.58
N TYR A 31 -30.44 11.73 8.40
CA TYR A 31 -29.01 11.44 8.50
C TYR A 31 -28.77 10.92 9.92
N ASN A 32 -28.56 9.61 10.03
CA ASN A 32 -28.38 8.94 11.30
C ASN A 32 -26.88 9.01 11.65
N GLU A 33 -26.47 10.01 12.44
CA GLU A 33 -25.07 10.22 12.85
C GLU A 33 -24.51 9.01 13.61
N ASP A 34 -25.36 8.25 14.31
CA ASP A 34 -24.98 7.05 15.05
C ASP A 34 -24.49 5.90 14.13
N LEU A 35 -24.78 5.94 12.82
CA LEU A 35 -24.22 4.97 11.87
C LEU A 35 -22.70 5.18 11.66
N PHE A 36 -22.21 6.39 11.92
CA PHE A 36 -20.79 6.77 11.81
C PHE A 36 -20.05 6.72 13.16
N SER A 37 -20.69 6.35 14.27
CA SER A 37 -19.98 6.17 15.55
C SER A 37 -19.09 4.92 15.58
N TYR A 38 -18.91 4.22 14.44
CA TYR A 38 -17.90 3.18 14.20
C TYR A 38 -16.46 3.73 14.06
N ILE A 39 -16.19 4.96 14.53
CA ILE A 39 -14.83 5.52 14.62
C ILE A 39 -14.15 4.95 15.88
N LEU A 40 -13.88 3.64 15.84
CA LEU A 40 -12.84 2.99 16.65
C LEU A 40 -11.62 2.63 15.78
N HIS A 41 -11.60 3.03 14.50
CA HIS A 41 -10.58 2.65 13.52
C HIS A 41 -9.57 3.74 13.15
N GLU A 42 -9.64 4.95 13.71
CA GLU A 42 -8.61 5.97 13.41
C GLU A 42 -7.25 5.61 14.03
N GLU A 43 -7.21 5.11 15.27
CA GLU A 43 -5.93 4.86 15.93
C GLU A 43 -5.11 3.74 15.27
N GLU A 44 -5.76 2.66 14.83
CA GLU A 44 -5.08 1.52 14.22
C GLU A 44 -4.58 1.86 12.80
N GLU A 45 -5.37 2.58 12.01
CA GLU A 45 -4.98 3.03 10.66
C GLU A 45 -3.89 4.12 10.72
N VAL A 46 -3.99 5.07 11.64
CA VAL A 46 -2.96 6.09 11.89
C VAL A 46 -1.66 5.46 12.42
N ARG A 47 -1.76 4.39 13.21
CA ARG A 47 -0.60 3.66 13.71
C ARG A 47 0.11 2.87 12.61
N SER A 48 -0.64 2.11 11.81
CA SER A 48 -0.12 1.34 10.67
C SER A 48 0.61 2.25 9.68
N THR A 49 0.04 3.42 9.38
CA THR A 49 0.67 4.41 8.49
C THR A 49 2.00 4.94 9.06
N ARG A 50 2.07 5.23 10.36
CA ARG A 50 3.29 5.70 11.04
C ARG A 50 4.40 4.65 11.09
N ASP A 51 4.05 3.40 11.39
CA ASP A 51 5.00 2.30 11.49
C ASP A 51 5.56 1.94 10.10
N ALA A 52 4.72 1.93 9.06
CA ALA A 52 5.15 1.77 7.68
C ALA A 52 6.08 2.91 7.21
N ASP A 53 5.77 4.16 7.55
CA ASP A 53 6.61 5.32 7.23
C ASP A 53 8.00 5.24 7.85
N ARG A 54 8.11 4.74 9.08
CA ARG A 54 9.40 4.49 9.74
C ARG A 54 10.22 3.48 8.96
N VAL A 55 9.62 2.35 8.59
CA VAL A 55 10.30 1.31 7.80
C VAL A 55 10.75 1.85 6.44
N MET A 56 9.89 2.61 5.76
CA MET A 56 10.23 3.25 4.48
C MET A 56 11.43 4.20 4.62
N LYS A 57 11.51 4.99 5.70
CA LYS A 57 12.68 5.84 5.99
C LYS A 57 13.96 5.03 6.20
N ILE A 58 13.89 3.90 6.90
CA ILE A 58 15.04 2.99 7.10
C ILE A 58 15.50 2.43 5.76
N LEU A 59 14.58 1.88 4.97
CA LEU A 59 14.87 1.36 3.63
C LEU A 59 15.55 2.42 2.77
N LYS A 60 14.99 3.63 2.72
CA LYS A 60 15.54 4.73 1.95
C LYS A 60 16.92 5.15 2.45
N ARG A 61 17.22 5.11 3.75
CA ARG A 61 18.53 5.56 4.25
C ARG A 61 19.61 4.50 4.13
N GLN A 62 19.29 3.25 4.44
CA GLN A 62 20.29 2.19 4.65
C GLN A 62 20.35 1.19 3.48
N TYR A 63 19.29 1.08 2.70
CA TYR A 63 19.14 0.07 1.64
C TYR A 63 18.96 0.70 0.26
N GLN A 64 19.74 1.73 -0.06
CA GLN A 64 19.69 2.44 -1.35
C GLN A 64 19.96 1.52 -2.56
N SER A 65 20.70 0.43 -2.38
CA SER A 65 20.97 -0.54 -3.45
C SER A 65 19.70 -1.14 -4.04
N ILE A 66 18.73 -1.55 -3.21
CA ILE A 66 17.48 -2.16 -3.70
C ILE A 66 16.61 -1.16 -4.47
N TYR A 67 16.66 0.13 -4.14
CA TYR A 67 16.03 1.19 -4.94
C TYR A 67 16.68 1.30 -6.31
N ARG A 68 18.01 1.37 -6.37
CA ARG A 68 18.75 1.42 -7.64
C ARG A 68 18.49 0.19 -8.50
N ASP A 69 18.39 -0.99 -7.88
CA ASP A 69 18.10 -2.23 -8.58
C ASP A 69 16.71 -2.22 -9.23
N ALA A 70 15.69 -1.73 -8.51
CA ALA A 70 14.33 -1.57 -9.04
C ALA A 70 14.27 -0.52 -10.16
N GLN A 71 15.03 0.57 -10.03
CA GLN A 71 15.02 1.71 -10.95
C GLN A 71 15.89 1.51 -12.19
N ARG A 72 16.75 0.48 -12.22
CA ARG A 72 17.68 0.23 -13.32
C ARG A 72 16.99 0.08 -14.68
N GLY A 73 15.79 -0.49 -14.70
CA GLY A 73 14.97 -0.63 -15.91
C GLY A 73 14.02 0.53 -16.18
N GLY A 74 14.24 1.70 -15.56
CA GLY A 74 13.45 2.91 -15.79
C GLY A 74 12.21 3.06 -14.92
N MET A 75 12.07 2.25 -13.87
CA MET A 75 11.03 2.47 -12.86
C MET A 75 11.28 3.80 -12.16
N ASP A 76 10.27 4.67 -12.10
CA ASP A 76 10.42 5.97 -11.43
C ASP A 76 10.39 5.81 -9.89
N SER A 77 10.92 6.82 -9.20
CA SER A 77 11.05 6.77 -7.74
C SER A 77 9.72 6.68 -7.00
N LYS A 78 8.64 7.29 -7.51
CA LYS A 78 7.33 7.22 -6.84
C LYS A 78 6.75 5.83 -6.96
N LEU A 79 6.85 5.20 -8.13
CA LEU A 79 6.44 3.82 -8.31
C LEU A 79 7.27 2.86 -7.45
N THR A 80 8.60 3.05 -7.38
CA THR A 80 9.45 2.24 -6.49
C THR A 80 9.02 2.36 -5.03
N GLU A 81 8.82 3.59 -4.53
CA GLU A 81 8.38 3.84 -3.15
C GLU A 81 6.99 3.24 -2.87
N TYR A 82 6.08 3.31 -3.84
CA TYR A 82 4.76 2.70 -3.75
C TYR A 82 4.86 1.17 -3.60
N LEU A 83 5.60 0.50 -4.48
CA LEU A 83 5.78 -0.96 -4.41
C LEU A 83 6.40 -1.40 -3.10
N PHE A 84 7.44 -0.70 -2.64
CA PHE A 84 8.12 -1.05 -1.40
C PHE A 84 7.18 -0.87 -0.22
N ARG A 85 6.41 0.22 -0.19
CA ARG A 85 5.39 0.46 0.83
C ARG A 85 4.29 -0.60 0.82
N SER A 86 3.85 -1.07 -0.35
CA SER A 86 2.87 -2.15 -0.44
C SER A 86 3.40 -3.45 0.20
N ILE A 87 4.68 -3.78 0.01
CA ILE A 87 5.30 -4.94 0.67
C ILE A 87 5.38 -4.73 2.19
N VAL A 88 5.73 -3.53 2.65
CA VAL A 88 5.76 -3.20 4.09
C VAL A 88 4.38 -3.35 4.72
N ARG A 89 3.33 -2.80 4.08
CA ARG A 89 1.94 -2.91 4.54
C ARG A 89 1.47 -4.35 4.60
N PHE A 90 1.81 -5.15 3.58
CA PHE A 90 1.53 -6.58 3.59
C PHE A 90 2.10 -7.26 4.84
N VAL A 91 3.32 -6.90 5.26
CA VAL A 91 3.91 -7.43 6.49
C VAL A 91 3.18 -6.93 7.73
N ASP A 92 2.82 -5.64 7.78
CA ASP A 92 2.12 -5.04 8.91
C ASP A 92 0.76 -5.74 9.16
N ASP A 93 -0.05 -5.87 8.11
CA ASP A 93 -1.37 -6.50 8.13
C ASP A 93 -1.33 -7.98 8.55
N ASN A 94 -0.22 -8.66 8.30
CA ASN A 94 -0.06 -10.10 8.53
C ASN A 94 1.02 -10.41 9.58
N TYR A 95 1.52 -9.40 10.32
CA TYR A 95 2.73 -9.54 11.13
C TYR A 95 2.61 -10.69 12.14
N ASN A 96 1.43 -10.79 12.76
CA ASN A 96 1.09 -11.74 13.81
C ASN A 96 0.85 -13.16 13.26
N SER A 97 0.56 -13.30 11.96
CA SER A 97 0.30 -14.57 11.30
C SER A 97 1.59 -15.37 11.01
N TYR A 98 2.75 -14.75 11.13
CA TYR A 98 4.05 -15.39 10.90
C TYR A 98 4.81 -15.64 12.20
N SER A 99 5.00 -16.92 12.52
CA SER A 99 5.79 -17.39 13.65
C SER A 99 7.10 -18.06 13.21
N GLY A 100 8.06 -18.10 14.15
CA GLY A 100 9.40 -18.68 13.97
C GLY A 100 10.50 -17.62 13.99
N SER A 101 11.70 -18.04 13.59
CA SER A 101 12.85 -17.17 13.33
C SER A 101 12.56 -16.15 12.24
N ILE A 102 13.34 -15.07 12.20
CA ILE A 102 13.21 -14.03 11.15
C ILE A 102 13.25 -14.64 9.74
N ASN A 103 14.15 -15.59 9.50
CA ASN A 103 14.30 -16.25 8.20
C ASN A 103 13.05 -17.04 7.81
N GLU A 104 12.47 -17.81 8.75
CA GLU A 104 11.23 -18.56 8.49
C GLU A 104 10.04 -17.63 8.24
N ARG A 105 9.96 -16.52 8.98
CA ARG A 105 8.90 -15.50 8.79
C ARG A 105 9.01 -14.85 7.41
N VAL A 106 10.21 -14.46 7.01
CA VAL A 106 10.49 -13.88 5.67
C VAL A 106 10.17 -14.87 4.57
N GLU A 107 10.58 -16.13 4.70
CA GLU A 107 10.34 -17.16 3.68
C GLU A 107 8.83 -17.45 3.51
N LYS A 108 8.09 -17.57 4.61
CA LYS A 108 6.63 -17.73 4.60
C LYS A 108 5.94 -16.51 3.99
N ALA A 109 6.34 -15.30 4.41
CA ALA A 109 5.78 -14.06 3.90
C ALA A 109 6.06 -13.87 2.40
N ALA A 110 7.28 -14.15 1.91
CA ALA A 110 7.63 -14.05 0.50
C ALA A 110 6.77 -14.97 -0.38
N ARG A 111 6.56 -16.22 0.06
CA ARG A 111 5.66 -17.16 -0.63
C ARG A 111 4.22 -16.64 -0.68
N GLN A 112 3.72 -16.15 0.45
CA GLN A 112 2.34 -15.68 0.55
C GLN A 112 2.12 -14.39 -0.24
N LEU A 113 3.08 -13.46 -0.22
CA LEU A 113 3.08 -12.24 -1.02
C LEU A 113 2.98 -12.56 -2.50
N LYS A 114 3.80 -13.50 -3.01
CA LYS A 114 3.73 -13.92 -4.41
C LYS A 114 2.37 -14.52 -4.80
N LYS A 115 1.67 -15.15 -3.85
CA LYS A 115 0.35 -15.73 -4.07
C LYS A 115 -0.78 -14.70 -3.97
N ARG A 116 -0.70 -13.74 -3.05
CA ARG A 116 -1.76 -12.75 -2.78
C ARG A 116 -1.63 -11.49 -3.64
N ASP A 117 -0.41 -11.04 -3.87
CA ASP A 117 -0.08 -9.80 -4.57
C ASP A 117 0.87 -10.05 -5.75
N PRO A 118 0.50 -10.92 -6.72
CA PRO A 118 1.35 -11.24 -7.86
C PRO A 118 1.68 -10.01 -8.72
N TRP A 119 0.78 -9.01 -8.73
CA TRP A 119 0.92 -7.76 -9.48
C TRP A 119 2.21 -6.99 -9.14
N ILE A 120 2.76 -7.12 -7.93
CA ILE A 120 4.04 -6.50 -7.55
C ILE A 120 5.19 -7.08 -8.40
N PHE A 121 5.20 -8.41 -8.57
CA PHE A 121 6.22 -9.10 -9.36
C PHE A 121 6.01 -8.92 -10.86
N GLU A 122 4.76 -8.76 -11.31
CA GLU A 122 4.45 -8.36 -12.69
C GLU A 122 5.02 -6.98 -13.01
N LEU A 123 4.91 -6.01 -12.10
CA LEU A 123 5.53 -4.69 -12.27
C LEU A 123 7.06 -4.77 -12.26
N PHE A 124 7.66 -5.58 -11.38
CA PHE A 124 9.10 -5.82 -11.46
C PHE A 124 9.53 -6.42 -12.81
N ASN A 125 8.75 -7.36 -13.36
CA ASN A 125 9.02 -7.93 -14.68
C ASN A 125 8.87 -6.89 -15.80
N LEU A 126 7.81 -6.07 -15.75
CA LEU A 126 7.55 -5.01 -16.73
C LEU A 126 8.73 -4.03 -16.83
N TYR A 127 9.30 -3.67 -15.68
CA TYR A 127 10.48 -2.81 -15.59
C TYR A 127 11.80 -3.58 -15.62
N SER A 128 11.82 -4.81 -16.14
CA SER A 128 13.03 -5.61 -16.37
C SER A 128 13.92 -5.81 -15.12
N VAL A 129 13.33 -5.81 -13.93
CA VAL A 129 14.04 -6.12 -12.68
C VAL A 129 14.38 -7.61 -12.69
N SER A 130 15.67 -7.95 -12.67
CA SER A 130 16.10 -9.35 -12.78
C SER A 130 15.54 -10.22 -11.64
N PRO A 131 15.27 -11.53 -11.85
CA PRO A 131 14.73 -12.40 -10.82
C PRO A 131 15.55 -12.41 -9.52
N ALA A 132 16.89 -12.39 -9.63
CA ALA A 132 17.78 -12.29 -8.49
C ALA A 132 17.61 -10.96 -7.72
N SER A 133 17.35 -9.86 -8.44
CA SER A 133 17.06 -8.56 -7.83
C SER A 133 15.69 -8.54 -7.17
N GLN A 134 14.67 -9.14 -7.78
CA GLN A 134 13.34 -9.26 -7.18
C GLN A 134 13.39 -9.99 -5.83
N VAL A 135 14.11 -11.12 -5.77
CA VAL A 135 14.30 -11.88 -4.52
C VAL A 135 15.05 -11.05 -3.48
N ARG A 136 16.14 -10.39 -3.87
CA ARG A 136 16.91 -9.52 -2.97
C ARG A 136 16.06 -8.38 -2.42
N ILE A 137 15.41 -7.62 -3.30
CA ILE A 137 14.52 -6.50 -2.95
C ILE A 137 13.45 -6.97 -1.97
N THR A 138 12.72 -8.02 -2.34
CA THR A 138 11.60 -8.56 -1.54
C THR A 138 12.09 -9.01 -0.17
N ASN A 139 13.12 -9.86 -0.11
CA ASN A 139 13.63 -10.39 1.15
C ASN A 139 14.18 -9.28 2.04
N THR A 140 14.90 -8.30 1.48
CA THR A 140 15.38 -7.14 2.25
C THR A 140 14.22 -6.36 2.86
N ILE A 141 13.18 -6.04 2.08
CA ILE A 141 12.02 -5.29 2.59
C ILE A 141 11.30 -6.08 3.67
N LEU A 142 11.06 -7.38 3.46
CA LEU A 142 10.41 -8.24 4.45
C LEU A 142 11.21 -8.32 5.75
N THR A 143 12.52 -8.55 5.68
CA THR A 143 13.40 -8.61 6.86
C THR A 143 13.34 -7.30 7.64
N VAL A 144 13.56 -6.17 6.97
CA VAL A 144 13.56 -4.86 7.64
C VAL A 144 12.19 -4.55 8.24
N SER A 145 11.10 -4.92 7.57
CA SER A 145 9.74 -4.75 8.08
C SER A 145 9.52 -5.56 9.35
N PHE A 146 9.86 -6.85 9.35
CA PHE A 146 9.70 -7.71 10.52
C PHE A 146 10.55 -7.27 11.71
N GLU A 147 11.73 -6.71 11.48
CA GLU A 147 12.61 -6.21 12.55
C GLU A 147 12.11 -4.90 13.17
N ASN A 148 11.39 -4.08 12.40
CA ASN A 148 11.13 -2.68 12.77
C ASN A 148 9.65 -2.34 13.00
N LEU A 149 8.68 -3.16 12.59
CA LEU A 149 7.25 -2.84 12.79
C LEU A 149 6.79 -3.01 14.25
N ARG A 150 7.35 -3.95 15.02
CA ARG A 150 6.86 -4.24 16.39
C ARG A 150 7.58 -3.54 17.57
N ARG A 151 8.62 -2.73 17.35
CA ARG A 151 9.33 -2.01 18.43
C ARG A 151 8.53 -0.83 19.05
N GLY A 152 7.24 -0.70 18.74
CA GLY A 152 6.36 0.35 19.29
C GLY A 152 5.46 -0.09 20.46
N ASN A 153 5.57 -1.34 20.95
CA ASN A 153 4.69 -1.88 22.02
C ASN A 153 5.40 -2.16 23.36
N GLU A 154 6.64 -1.70 23.55
CA GLU A 154 7.18 -1.61 24.91
C GLU A 154 6.52 -0.40 25.59
N VAL A 155 5.37 -0.64 26.23
CA VAL A 155 4.84 0.26 27.24
C VAL A 155 5.93 0.43 28.29
N PRO A 156 6.39 1.65 28.63
CA PRO A 156 7.34 1.84 29.72
C PRO A 156 6.71 1.27 30.97
N ASN A 157 7.33 0.26 31.58
CA ASN A 157 6.94 -0.22 32.90
C ASN A 157 7.04 0.97 33.87
N PRO A 158 5.94 1.50 34.42
CA PRO A 158 6.05 2.51 35.46
C PRO A 158 6.61 1.79 36.68
N ARG A 159 7.88 2.06 36.96
CA ARG A 159 8.48 1.73 38.27
C ARG A 159 7.81 2.54 39.36
#